data_AF-A0A9Q5N6C2-F1
#
_entry.id   AF-A0A9Q5N6C2-F1
#
_cell.length_a   1.000
_cell.length_b   1.000
_cell.length_c   1.000
_cell.angle_alpha   90.00
_cell.angle_beta   90.00
_cell.angle_gamma   90.00
#
_symmetry.space_group_name_H-M   'P 1'
#
loop_
_entity.id
_entity.type
_entity.pdbx_description
1 polymer ?
#
loop_
_entity_poly.entity_id
_entity_poly.type
_entity_poly.pdbx_seq_one_letter_code
_entity_poly.pdbx_strand_id
1 'polypeptide(L)'
;MGAGQSVPDQGKAPSHGLHVLRVTPGSPASQTDIEPFFDFIVGYEDDSRLSQVANIEAHDFERVVEEHEGRRLQLIVWNSKAQTIRRVSIFPSREWSQHHQPSEESDSKSVASQPSLLGLSMRVCEPEFSLDNVWHVLDILENSPAESAGLVPYGDWIVGWSGGVLAAEGDFYDLVEAHEDKPLRVYVYSYDFNTLREVVLVPNHQWGGEGLLGCVFGYGLLHRIPPVQAITDQADEEYYDDAEVFVPADDEQYQSYSHGNRSDIPEEQPHDDGRQSSPSELLNNNDRSLRLSSTTISRESSHYLDPPIQSAVYPVP
;
A
#
# COMPACT_ATOMS: atom_id res chain seq x y z
N MET A 1 -25.54 22.69 -14.43
CA MET A 1 -25.80 21.92 -13.18
C MET A 1 -24.52 21.16 -12.87
N GLY A 2 -23.53 21.85 -12.28
CA GLY A 2 -22.27 21.21 -11.87
C GLY A 2 -22.40 20.85 -10.40
N ALA A 3 -22.67 19.59 -10.11
CA ALA A 3 -22.56 19.11 -8.74
C ALA A 3 -21.07 19.05 -8.42
N GLY A 4 -20.59 19.96 -7.55
CA GLY A 4 -19.30 19.77 -6.91
C GLY A 4 -19.34 18.44 -6.19
N GLN A 5 -18.46 17.51 -6.56
CA GLN A 5 -18.38 16.22 -5.88
C GLN A 5 -17.91 16.48 -4.45
N SER A 6 -18.70 16.04 -3.49
CA SER A 6 -18.40 16.13 -2.07
C SER A 6 -17.13 15.35 -1.76
N VAL A 7 -16.34 15.83 -0.80
CA VAL A 7 -15.24 15.05 -0.21
C VAL A 7 -15.79 13.72 0.32
N PRO A 8 -15.04 12.60 0.18
CA PRO A 8 -15.48 11.30 0.66
C PRO A 8 -15.90 11.36 2.13
N ASP A 9 -16.90 10.56 2.49
CA ASP A 9 -17.39 10.47 3.86
C ASP A 9 -16.28 9.97 4.81
N GLN A 10 -16.31 10.40 6.07
CA GLN A 10 -15.28 10.02 7.03
C GLN A 10 -15.23 8.49 7.19
N GLY A 11 -14.03 7.91 7.08
CA GLY A 11 -13.82 6.46 7.27
C GLY A 11 -13.78 5.62 5.99
N LYS A 12 -14.29 6.11 4.85
CA LYS A 12 -14.22 5.34 3.59
C LYS A 12 -13.05 5.79 2.73
N ALA A 13 -12.30 4.82 2.21
CA ALA A 13 -11.25 5.07 1.23
C ALA A 13 -11.82 5.79 -0.01
N PRO A 14 -11.14 6.84 -0.51
CA PRO A 14 -11.49 7.47 -1.79
C PRO A 14 -11.33 6.46 -2.92
N SER A 15 -12.07 6.63 -4.02
CA SER A 15 -11.88 5.78 -5.21
C SER A 15 -10.58 6.09 -5.93
N HIS A 16 -10.13 7.34 -5.92
CA HIS A 16 -8.92 7.80 -6.59
C HIS A 16 -8.17 8.81 -5.73
N GLY A 17 -6.85 8.81 -5.79
CA GLY A 17 -6.02 9.81 -5.15
C GLY A 17 -4.59 9.79 -5.67
N LEU A 18 -3.87 10.88 -5.39
CA LEU A 18 -2.44 10.96 -5.61
C LEU A 18 -1.73 10.42 -4.37
N HIS A 19 -1.22 9.20 -4.47
CA HIS A 19 -0.51 8.52 -3.39
C HIS A 19 0.88 9.13 -3.23
N VAL A 20 1.15 9.66 -2.04
CA VAL A 20 2.45 10.23 -1.71
C VAL A 20 3.45 9.09 -1.52
N LEU A 21 4.49 9.04 -2.33
CA LEU A 21 5.55 8.03 -2.25
C LEU A 21 6.74 8.53 -1.44
N ARG A 22 7.10 9.80 -1.64
CA ARG A 22 8.27 10.43 -1.02
C ARG A 22 8.00 11.90 -0.72
N VAL A 23 8.54 12.35 0.39
CA VAL A 23 8.68 13.77 0.74
C VAL A 23 10.17 14.10 0.74
N THR A 24 10.58 15.06 -0.09
CA THR A 24 11.98 15.47 -0.19
C THR A 24 12.38 16.33 1.01
N PRO A 25 13.48 16.04 1.72
CA PRO A 25 13.93 16.85 2.86
C PRO A 25 14.15 18.32 2.47
N GLY A 26 13.75 19.25 3.35
CA GLY A 26 13.90 20.69 3.13
C GLY A 26 12.89 21.31 2.15
N SER A 27 12.00 20.50 1.55
CA SER A 27 10.93 20.97 0.69
C SER A 27 9.73 21.54 1.46
N PRO A 28 8.81 22.29 0.81
CA PRO A 28 7.56 22.73 1.42
C PRO A 28 6.74 21.57 2.01
N ALA A 29 6.72 20.41 1.36
CA ALA A 29 6.02 19.24 1.89
C ALA A 29 6.68 18.66 3.14
N SER A 30 8.00 18.80 3.30
CA SER A 30 8.68 18.37 4.53
C SER A 30 8.38 19.24 5.76
N GLN A 31 7.75 20.40 5.55
CA GLN A 31 7.33 21.33 6.61
C GLN A 31 5.89 21.07 7.06
N THR A 32 5.20 20.10 6.45
CA THR A 32 3.84 19.70 6.82
C THR A 32 3.85 18.36 7.55
N ASP A 33 2.67 17.89 7.92
CA ASP A 33 2.41 16.58 8.51
C ASP A 33 2.12 15.50 7.46
N ILE A 34 2.53 15.70 6.19
CA ILE A 34 2.31 14.70 5.14
C ILE A 34 3.18 13.47 5.42
N GLU A 35 2.55 12.32 5.56
CA GLU A 35 3.17 11.02 5.76
C GLU A 35 3.37 10.31 4.42
N PRO A 36 4.63 10.05 4.00
CA PRO A 36 4.90 9.20 2.85
C PRO A 36 4.23 7.83 3.00
N PHE A 37 3.78 7.29 1.86
CA PHE A 37 3.09 6.02 1.70
C PHE A 37 1.69 5.90 2.34
N PHE A 38 1.36 6.67 3.37
CA PHE A 38 0.04 6.59 4.02
C PHE A 38 -0.92 7.69 3.60
N ASP A 39 -0.40 8.79 3.05
CA ASP A 39 -1.22 9.89 2.61
C ASP A 39 -1.55 9.87 1.11
N PHE A 40 -2.79 10.22 0.84
CA PHE A 40 -3.36 10.33 -0.50
C PHE A 40 -3.96 11.72 -0.64
N ILE A 41 -3.43 12.51 -1.57
CA ILE A 41 -4.04 13.80 -1.90
C ILE A 41 -5.25 13.52 -2.78
N VAL A 42 -6.42 13.90 -2.28
CA VAL A 42 -7.71 13.64 -2.92
C VAL A 42 -8.35 14.92 -3.45
N GLY A 43 -7.81 16.08 -3.08
CA GLY A 43 -8.38 17.36 -3.45
C GLY A 43 -7.66 18.54 -2.83
N TYR A 44 -8.25 19.72 -3.00
CA TYR A 44 -7.79 20.97 -2.40
C TYR A 44 -8.94 21.94 -2.15
N GLU A 45 -8.69 22.91 -1.29
CA GLU A 45 -9.54 24.06 -1.03
C GLU A 45 -8.77 25.35 -1.40
N ASP A 46 -9.41 26.22 -2.17
CA ASP A 46 -8.91 27.57 -2.44
C ASP A 46 -9.74 28.58 -1.66
N ASP A 47 -9.15 29.11 -0.58
CA ASP A 47 -9.74 30.15 0.28
C ASP A 47 -10.10 31.41 -0.54
N SER A 48 -9.38 31.70 -1.62
CA SER A 48 -9.59 32.89 -2.46
C SER A 48 -10.85 32.76 -3.31
N ARG A 49 -11.19 31.54 -3.73
CA ARG A 49 -12.33 31.23 -4.61
C ARG A 49 -13.51 30.61 -3.86
N LEU A 50 -13.38 30.37 -2.55
CA LEU A 50 -14.35 29.66 -1.71
C LEU A 50 -14.82 28.35 -2.36
N SER A 51 -13.88 27.67 -3.04
CA SER A 51 -14.16 26.47 -3.83
C SER A 51 -13.36 25.30 -3.31
N GLN A 52 -14.06 24.18 -3.11
CA GLN A 52 -13.50 22.90 -2.74
C GLN A 52 -13.57 21.98 -3.95
N VAL A 53 -12.45 21.35 -4.29
CA VAL A 53 -12.36 20.38 -5.38
C VAL A 53 -11.91 19.05 -4.81
N ALA A 54 -12.73 18.02 -5.02
CA ALA A 54 -12.41 16.62 -4.71
C ALA A 54 -12.15 15.84 -6.00
N ASN A 55 -11.50 14.68 -5.87
CA ASN A 55 -11.13 13.77 -6.95
C ASN A 55 -10.23 14.41 -8.01
N ILE A 56 -9.13 15.02 -7.54
CA ILE A 56 -8.20 15.71 -8.43
C ILE A 56 -7.36 14.73 -9.27
N GLU A 57 -7.22 15.02 -10.56
CA GLU A 57 -6.31 14.34 -11.46
C GLU A 57 -4.89 14.93 -11.38
N ALA A 58 -3.86 14.16 -11.72
CA ALA A 58 -2.46 14.60 -11.61
C ALA A 58 -2.17 15.91 -12.37
N HIS A 59 -2.65 16.02 -13.62
CA HIS A 59 -2.46 17.23 -14.44
C HIS A 59 -3.16 18.46 -13.84
N ASP A 60 -4.35 18.29 -13.27
CA ASP A 60 -5.05 19.39 -12.61
C ASP A 60 -4.34 19.80 -11.31
N PHE A 61 -3.77 18.85 -10.59
CA PHE A 61 -2.99 19.12 -9.38
C PHE A 61 -1.75 19.96 -9.69
N GLU A 62 -0.98 19.61 -10.72
CA GLU A 62 0.20 20.38 -11.15
C GLU A 62 -0.16 21.84 -11.44
N ARG A 63 -1.20 22.07 -12.27
CA ARG A 63 -1.67 23.42 -12.60
C ARG A 63 -2.09 24.20 -11.35
N VAL A 64 -2.82 23.57 -10.43
CA VAL A 64 -3.28 24.21 -9.20
C VAL A 64 -2.11 24.61 -8.31
N VAL A 65 -1.10 23.74 -8.19
CA VAL A 65 0.10 24.02 -7.41
C VAL A 65 0.89 25.19 -8.01
N GLU A 66 1.01 25.26 -9.34
CA GLU A 66 1.62 26.40 -10.04
C GLU A 66 0.85 27.71 -9.83
N GLU A 67 -0.47 27.67 -9.95
CA GLU A 67 -1.32 28.84 -9.68
C GLU A 67 -1.13 29.36 -8.25
N HIS A 68 -0.83 28.49 -7.28
CA HIS A 68 -0.69 28.82 -5.87
C HIS A 68 0.77 29.05 -5.42
N GLU A 69 1.72 29.22 -6.35
CA GLU A 69 3.11 29.58 -5.98
C GLU A 69 3.15 30.86 -5.12
N GLY A 70 3.82 30.76 -3.96
CA GLY A 70 3.93 31.84 -2.97
C GLY A 70 2.66 32.10 -2.15
N ARG A 71 1.59 31.31 -2.34
CA ARG A 71 0.32 31.44 -1.60
C ARG A 71 0.02 30.17 -0.81
N ARG A 72 -0.86 30.29 0.18
CA ARG A 72 -1.34 29.13 0.94
C ARG A 72 -2.25 28.28 0.03
N LEU A 73 -2.01 26.98 0.00
CA LEU A 73 -2.88 25.97 -0.61
C LEU A 73 -3.31 24.99 0.48
N GLN A 74 -4.61 24.75 0.61
CA GLN A 74 -5.15 23.75 1.55
C GLN A 74 -5.37 22.45 0.80
N LEU A 75 -4.56 21.43 1.08
CA LEU A 75 -4.73 20.10 0.51
C LEU A 75 -5.72 19.29 1.33
N ILE A 76 -6.55 18.51 0.66
CA ILE A 76 -7.43 17.52 1.29
C ILE A 76 -6.72 16.19 1.17
N VAL A 77 -6.34 15.62 2.32
CA VAL A 77 -5.49 14.43 2.41
C VAL A 77 -6.25 13.35 3.16
N TRP A 78 -6.37 12.18 2.54
CA TRP A 78 -6.83 10.97 3.21
C TRP A 78 -5.63 10.16 3.71
N ASN A 79 -5.66 9.76 4.98
CA ASN A 79 -4.61 8.94 5.58
C ASN A 79 -5.09 7.49 5.72
N SER A 80 -4.32 6.53 5.23
CA SER A 80 -4.69 5.12 5.22
C SER A 80 -4.48 4.41 6.56
N LYS A 81 -3.66 4.94 7.48
CA LYS A 81 -3.53 4.39 8.85
C LYS A 81 -4.76 4.72 9.68
N ALA A 82 -5.11 6.01 9.74
CA ALA A 82 -6.21 6.51 10.54
C ALA A 82 -7.58 6.36 9.85
N GLN A 83 -7.59 6.09 8.53
CA GLN A 83 -8.80 6.08 7.70
C GLN A 83 -9.59 7.41 7.77
N THR A 84 -8.89 8.52 7.99
CA THR A 84 -9.48 9.85 8.15
C THR A 84 -9.06 10.81 7.04
N ILE A 85 -9.91 11.81 6.77
CA ILE A 85 -9.58 12.95 5.92
C ILE A 85 -9.19 14.14 6.77
N ARG A 86 -8.09 14.80 6.43
CA ARG A 86 -7.62 16.04 7.06
C ARG A 86 -7.24 17.09 6.02
N ARG A 87 -7.13 18.33 6.50
CA ARG A 87 -6.67 19.47 5.71
C ARG A 87 -5.23 19.78 6.03
N VAL A 88 -4.38 19.88 5.01
CA VAL A 88 -2.96 20.18 5.15
C VAL A 88 -2.67 21.49 4.43
N SER A 89 -2.27 22.51 5.19
CA SER A 89 -1.85 23.79 4.62
C SER A 89 -0.40 23.71 4.15
N ILE A 90 -0.16 23.98 2.87
CA ILE A 90 1.17 24.02 2.25
C ILE A 90 1.39 25.36 1.53
N PHE A 91 2.66 25.78 1.40
CA PHE A 91 3.07 26.97 0.66
C PHE A 91 3.98 26.54 -0.51
N PRO A 92 3.43 26.37 -1.73
CA PRO A 92 4.24 26.01 -2.89
C PRO A 92 5.29 27.08 -3.18
N SER A 93 6.54 26.67 -3.41
CA SER A 93 7.67 27.57 -3.68
C SER A 93 8.74 26.85 -4.50
N ARG A 94 9.48 27.58 -5.35
CA ARG A 94 10.67 27.06 -6.06
C ARG A 94 11.98 27.42 -5.39
N GLU A 95 11.95 28.20 -4.31
CA GLU A 95 13.16 28.65 -3.62
C GLU A 95 13.96 27.47 -3.04
N TRP A 96 13.28 26.43 -2.58
CA TRP A 96 13.91 25.22 -2.02
C TRP A 96 14.65 24.40 -3.08
N SER A 97 14.14 24.39 -4.32
CA SER A 97 14.67 23.53 -5.39
C SER A 97 15.83 24.17 -6.17
N GLN A 98 16.06 25.49 -6.01
CA GLN A 98 17.25 26.19 -6.55
C GLN A 98 18.57 25.67 -5.94
N HIS A 99 18.55 25.19 -4.71
CA HIS A 99 19.73 24.64 -4.04
C HIS A 99 20.06 23.20 -4.47
N HIS A 100 19.14 22.53 -5.19
CA HIS A 100 19.25 21.14 -5.60
C HIS A 100 19.55 20.93 -7.09
N GLN A 101 19.60 21.99 -7.91
CA GLN A 101 20.05 21.90 -9.30
C GLN A 101 21.58 22.03 -9.34
N PRO A 102 22.32 20.98 -9.78
CA PRO A 102 23.71 21.17 -10.16
C PRO A 102 23.75 22.14 -11.34
N SER A 103 24.62 23.13 -11.26
CA SER A 103 24.92 24.04 -12.36
C SER A 103 25.62 23.26 -13.49
N GLU A 104 24.86 22.58 -14.34
CA GLU A 104 25.42 22.01 -15.57
C GLU A 104 25.45 23.08 -16.67
N GLU A 105 26.65 23.61 -16.91
CA GLU A 105 27.03 24.22 -18.18
C GLU A 105 27.09 23.11 -19.25
N SER A 106 25.99 22.78 -19.94
CA SER A 106 26.13 22.11 -21.24
C SER A 106 24.94 22.29 -22.18
N ASP A 107 25.29 22.59 -23.42
CA ASP A 107 24.43 22.71 -24.60
C ASP A 107 23.59 21.45 -24.84
N SER A 108 22.29 21.51 -24.57
CA SER A 108 21.28 20.82 -25.39
C SER A 108 19.87 21.26 -24.98
N LYS A 109 19.01 21.49 -25.99
CA LYS A 109 17.58 21.79 -25.83
C LYS A 109 16.81 20.55 -25.30
N SER A 110 17.09 20.10 -24.09
CA SER A 110 16.13 19.34 -23.31
C SER A 110 15.17 20.33 -22.66
N VAL A 111 13.87 20.04 -22.66
CA VAL A 111 12.88 20.86 -21.95
C VAL A 111 13.32 20.88 -20.49
N ALA A 112 13.85 22.01 -20.02
CA ALA A 112 14.27 22.16 -18.63
C ALA A 112 13.07 21.82 -17.74
N SER A 113 13.10 20.64 -17.12
CA SER A 113 12.06 20.20 -16.20
C SER A 113 11.99 21.26 -15.10
N GLN A 114 10.88 21.97 -15.04
CA GLN A 114 10.75 23.04 -14.06
C GLN A 114 10.94 22.46 -12.65
N PRO A 115 11.63 23.17 -11.75
CA PRO A 115 11.96 22.64 -10.44
C PRO A 115 10.68 22.47 -9.60
N SER A 116 10.59 21.37 -8.85
CA SER A 116 9.37 21.03 -8.09
C SER A 116 8.96 22.14 -7.11
N LEU A 117 7.66 22.33 -6.94
CA LEU A 117 7.05 23.35 -6.07
C LEU A 117 6.77 22.85 -4.65
N LEU A 118 6.61 21.53 -4.47
CA LEU A 118 6.23 20.93 -3.20
C LEU A 118 7.28 19.98 -2.63
N GLY A 119 8.02 19.30 -3.50
CA GLY A 119 8.94 18.22 -3.10
C GLY A 119 8.24 16.90 -2.76
N LEU A 120 7.10 16.64 -3.41
CA LEU A 120 6.41 15.35 -3.36
C LEU A 120 6.76 14.53 -4.60
N SER A 121 7.01 13.23 -4.40
CA SER A 121 6.88 12.22 -5.46
C SER A 121 5.56 11.48 -5.24
N MET A 122 4.77 11.32 -6.29
CA MET A 122 3.41 10.78 -6.19
C MET A 122 3.07 9.89 -7.38
N ARG A 123 2.09 9.02 -7.20
CA ARG A 123 1.45 8.27 -8.28
C ARG A 123 -0.07 8.36 -8.19
N VAL A 124 -0.74 8.28 -9.33
CA VAL A 124 -2.18 8.06 -9.36
C VAL A 124 -2.44 6.61 -8.95
N CYS A 125 -3.34 6.39 -7.99
CA CYS A 125 -3.78 5.04 -7.66
C CYS A 125 -5.17 5.05 -7.03
N GLU A 126 -5.69 3.84 -6.83
CA GLU A 126 -6.88 3.57 -6.02
C GLU A 126 -6.41 3.27 -4.58
N PRO A 127 -6.70 4.16 -3.61
CA PRO A 127 -6.23 4.00 -2.24
C PRO A 127 -6.61 2.67 -1.58
N GLU A 128 -7.76 2.10 -1.94
CA GLU A 128 -8.26 0.81 -1.43
C GLU A 128 -7.29 -0.35 -1.64
N PHE A 129 -6.54 -0.37 -2.75
CA PHE A 129 -5.62 -1.45 -3.10
C PHE A 129 -4.14 -1.07 -2.89
N SER A 130 -3.86 0.19 -2.59
CA SER A 130 -2.49 0.71 -2.49
C SER A 130 -1.65 0.09 -1.38
N LEU A 131 -2.30 -0.48 -0.36
CA LEU A 131 -1.68 -1.14 0.79
C LEU A 131 -1.57 -2.66 0.64
N ASP A 132 -2.11 -3.23 -0.45
CA ASP A 132 -2.15 -4.68 -0.64
C ASP A 132 -0.80 -5.21 -1.15
N ASN A 133 -0.08 -4.38 -1.88
CA ASN A 133 1.18 -4.74 -2.53
C ASN A 133 2.36 -4.38 -1.64
N VAL A 134 2.49 -5.10 -0.54
CA VAL A 134 3.58 -4.97 0.44
C VAL A 134 4.20 -6.33 0.72
N TRP A 135 5.51 -6.36 0.98
CA TRP A 135 6.23 -7.58 1.34
C TRP A 135 6.74 -7.46 2.78
N HIS A 136 6.18 -8.27 3.66
CA HIS A 136 6.55 -8.33 5.07
C HIS A 136 7.89 -9.06 5.21
N VAL A 137 8.87 -8.41 5.82
CA VAL A 137 10.16 -8.99 6.15
C VAL A 137 9.97 -9.97 7.31
N LEU A 138 10.27 -11.25 7.12
CA LEU A 138 10.16 -12.29 8.15
C LEU A 138 11.55 -12.65 8.68
N ASP A 139 11.96 -13.91 8.56
CA ASP A 139 13.27 -14.36 9.01
C ASP A 139 14.39 -13.83 8.11
N ILE A 140 15.46 -13.34 8.73
CA ILE A 140 16.69 -12.88 8.08
C ILE A 140 17.84 -13.76 8.55
N LEU A 141 18.63 -14.25 7.61
CA LEU A 141 19.83 -15.05 7.87
C LEU A 141 21.00 -14.13 8.24
N GLU A 142 21.83 -14.60 9.17
CA GLU A 142 23.05 -13.88 9.59
C GLU A 142 24.04 -13.73 8.43
N ASN A 143 24.71 -12.57 8.39
CA ASN A 143 25.64 -12.12 7.36
C ASN A 143 25.03 -12.06 5.95
N SER A 144 23.70 -12.02 5.85
CA SER A 144 23.00 -11.92 4.57
C SER A 144 23.01 -10.50 4.00
N PRO A 145 22.75 -10.34 2.69
CA PRO A 145 22.52 -9.03 2.10
C PRO A 145 21.36 -8.26 2.74
N ALA A 146 20.29 -8.93 3.16
CA ALA A 146 19.17 -8.31 3.88
C ALA A 146 19.58 -7.78 5.26
N GLU A 147 20.34 -8.56 6.04
CA GLU A 147 20.87 -8.12 7.33
C GLU A 147 21.83 -6.93 7.16
N SER A 148 22.74 -7.03 6.18
CA SER A 148 23.73 -5.99 5.89
C SER A 148 23.08 -4.68 5.46
N ALA A 149 21.91 -4.75 4.82
CA ALA A 149 21.11 -3.58 4.45
C ALA A 149 20.30 -3.00 5.62
N GLY A 150 20.28 -3.67 6.78
CA GLY A 150 19.59 -3.22 7.98
C GLY A 150 18.07 -3.43 7.92
N LEU A 151 17.60 -4.48 7.24
CA LEU A 151 16.21 -4.93 7.38
C LEU A 151 15.99 -5.52 8.78
N VAL A 152 14.83 -5.25 9.36
CA VAL A 152 14.43 -5.71 10.68
C VAL A 152 13.38 -6.82 10.52
N PRO A 153 13.65 -8.04 11.04
CA PRO A 153 12.71 -9.14 10.91
C PRO A 153 11.41 -8.84 11.65
N TYR A 154 10.27 -9.15 11.05
CA TYR A 154 8.90 -8.94 11.55
C TYR A 154 8.45 -7.49 11.79
N GLY A 155 9.39 -6.52 11.73
CA GLY A 155 9.13 -5.10 11.97
C GLY A 155 9.07 -4.27 10.69
N ASP A 156 9.48 -4.83 9.55
CA ASP A 156 9.63 -4.09 8.29
C ASP A 156 8.73 -4.63 7.17
N TRP A 157 8.26 -3.69 6.34
CA TRP A 157 7.53 -3.96 5.11
C TRP A 157 8.19 -3.25 3.94
N ILE A 158 8.49 -3.97 2.87
CA ILE A 158 8.83 -3.37 1.58
C ILE A 158 7.53 -2.85 0.97
N VAL A 159 7.48 -1.55 0.70
CA VAL A 159 6.27 -0.86 0.22
C VAL A 159 6.40 -0.32 -1.21
N GLY A 160 7.61 -0.38 -1.77
CA GLY A 160 7.89 0.04 -3.13
C GLY A 160 9.37 0.18 -3.41
N TRP A 161 9.68 0.72 -4.59
CA TRP A 161 11.06 0.97 -5.03
C TRP A 161 11.12 2.20 -5.94
N SER A 162 12.31 2.67 -6.28
CA SER A 162 12.48 3.90 -7.06
C SER A 162 12.11 3.79 -8.54
N GLY A 163 12.03 2.59 -9.12
CA GLY A 163 11.89 2.39 -10.57
C GLY A 163 10.50 2.03 -11.08
N GLY A 164 9.45 2.08 -10.24
CA GLY A 164 8.08 1.90 -10.70
C GLY A 164 7.14 1.26 -9.69
N VAL A 165 6.01 0.78 -10.20
CA VAL A 165 4.94 0.14 -9.41
C VAL A 165 5.18 -1.36 -9.33
N LEU A 166 5.00 -1.92 -8.13
CA LEU A 166 4.90 -3.36 -7.90
C LEU A 166 3.41 -3.68 -7.72
N ALA A 167 2.84 -4.43 -8.66
CA ALA A 167 1.40 -4.68 -8.79
C ALA A 167 1.01 -6.09 -8.33
N ALA A 168 1.93 -7.06 -8.43
CA ALA A 168 1.71 -8.45 -8.08
C ALA A 168 2.84 -8.98 -7.19
N GLU A 169 2.57 -10.07 -6.47
CA GLU A 169 3.51 -10.76 -5.57
C GLU A 169 4.88 -11.01 -6.23
N GLY A 170 4.85 -11.50 -7.48
CA GLY A 170 6.04 -11.87 -8.26
C GLY A 170 6.96 -10.70 -8.60
N ASP A 171 6.41 -9.48 -8.73
CA ASP A 171 7.14 -8.34 -9.26
C ASP A 171 8.36 -7.97 -8.40
N PHE A 172 8.25 -8.13 -7.08
CA PHE A 172 9.38 -7.89 -6.18
C PHE A 172 10.50 -8.92 -6.35
N TYR A 173 10.15 -10.19 -6.56
CA TYR A 173 11.14 -11.25 -6.78
C TYR A 173 11.86 -11.05 -8.11
N ASP A 174 11.11 -10.80 -9.18
CA ASP A 174 11.66 -10.48 -10.50
C ASP A 174 12.58 -9.24 -10.44
N LEU A 175 12.19 -8.24 -9.64
CA LEU A 175 12.99 -7.04 -9.42
C LEU A 175 14.32 -7.34 -8.71
N VAL A 176 14.29 -8.19 -7.68
CA VAL A 176 15.49 -8.61 -6.93
C VAL A 176 16.43 -9.39 -7.86
N GLU A 177 15.91 -10.32 -8.67
CA GLU A 177 16.69 -11.06 -9.66
C GLU A 177 17.32 -10.15 -10.71
N ALA A 178 16.59 -9.15 -11.21
CA ALA A 178 17.11 -8.17 -12.16
C ALA A 178 18.24 -7.29 -11.61
N HIS A 179 18.33 -7.17 -10.28
CA HIS A 179 19.33 -6.40 -9.54
C HIS A 179 20.42 -7.27 -8.91
N GLU A 180 20.63 -8.50 -9.38
CA GLU A 180 21.80 -9.29 -8.99
C GLU A 180 23.10 -8.48 -9.18
N ASP A 181 23.90 -8.44 -8.12
CA ASP A 181 25.15 -7.70 -7.96
C ASP A 181 25.04 -6.18 -8.19
N LYS A 182 23.84 -5.62 -8.05
CA LYS A 182 23.57 -4.18 -8.24
C LYS A 182 22.80 -3.60 -7.05
N PRO A 183 23.01 -2.31 -6.74
CA PRO A 183 22.22 -1.65 -5.69
C PRO A 183 20.76 -1.51 -6.13
N LEU A 184 19.85 -2.05 -5.32
CA LEU A 184 18.41 -1.95 -5.44
C LEU A 184 17.86 -1.05 -4.32
N ARG A 185 17.36 0.14 -4.68
CA ARG A 185 16.77 1.10 -3.74
C ARG A 185 15.30 0.78 -3.52
N VAL A 186 14.97 0.36 -2.30
CA VAL A 186 13.60 0.06 -1.86
C VAL A 186 13.15 1.03 -0.77
N TYR A 187 11.84 1.20 -0.66
CA TYR A 187 11.21 1.91 0.43
C TYR A 187 10.69 0.90 1.45
N VAL A 188 11.11 1.08 2.70
CA VAL A 188 10.79 0.20 3.82
C VAL A 188 9.98 0.99 4.84
N TYR A 189 8.79 0.50 5.14
CA TYR A 189 8.03 0.95 6.30
C TYR A 189 8.43 0.12 7.52
N SER A 190 8.90 0.80 8.57
CA SER A 190 9.12 0.19 9.89
C SER A 190 7.88 0.41 10.75
N TYR A 191 7.26 -0.68 11.17
CA TYR A 191 6.08 -0.67 12.02
C TYR A 191 6.41 -0.15 13.42
N ASP A 192 7.50 -0.63 14.03
CA ASP A 192 7.90 -0.26 15.39
C ASP A 192 8.14 1.24 15.56
N PHE A 193 8.73 1.87 14.54
CA PHE A 193 9.03 3.31 14.57
C PHE A 193 7.98 4.15 13.86
N ASN A 194 7.01 3.53 13.18
CA ASN A 194 6.02 4.22 12.35
C ASN A 194 6.67 5.16 11.32
N THR A 195 7.80 4.75 10.73
CA THR A 195 8.59 5.58 9.79
C THR A 195 8.85 4.87 8.48
N LEU A 196 8.91 5.63 7.39
CA LEU A 196 9.35 5.16 6.08
C LEU A 196 10.82 5.54 5.86
N ARG A 197 11.64 4.59 5.43
CA ARG A 197 13.06 4.81 5.12
C ARG A 197 13.45 4.19 3.79
N GLU A 198 14.46 4.77 3.16
CA GLU A 198 15.09 4.20 1.96
C GLU A 198 16.16 3.19 2.41
N VAL A 199 16.13 1.99 1.83
CA VAL A 199 17.11 0.92 2.05
C VAL A 199 17.71 0.52 0.72
N VAL A 200 19.03 0.30 0.71
CA VAL A 200 19.75 -0.17 -0.47
C VAL A 200 20.10 -1.64 -0.27
N LEU A 201 19.42 -2.52 -0.99
CA LEU A 201 19.73 -3.94 -1.05
C LEU A 201 20.78 -4.19 -2.13
N VAL A 202 21.68 -5.14 -1.90
CA VAL A 202 22.61 -5.62 -2.94
C VAL A 202 22.42 -7.12 -3.07
N PRO A 203 21.45 -7.58 -3.89
CA PRO A 203 21.20 -9.00 -4.13
C PRO A 203 22.46 -9.70 -4.65
N ASN A 204 22.79 -10.86 -4.11
CA ASN A 204 24.01 -11.60 -4.48
C ASN A 204 23.79 -13.10 -4.23
N HIS A 205 24.32 -13.99 -5.07
CA HIS A 205 24.32 -15.45 -4.82
C HIS A 205 25.54 -15.95 -4.04
N GLN A 206 26.63 -15.17 -4.00
CA GLN A 206 27.93 -15.57 -3.47
C GLN A 206 28.14 -15.26 -1.98
N TRP A 207 27.10 -14.79 -1.28
CA TRP A 207 27.18 -14.47 0.15
C TRP A 207 27.23 -15.71 1.06
N GLY A 208 26.93 -16.90 0.54
CA GLY A 208 27.15 -18.18 1.23
C GLY A 208 25.90 -18.82 1.85
N GLY A 209 24.71 -18.24 1.67
CA GLY A 209 23.43 -18.82 2.08
C GLY A 209 22.46 -19.05 0.92
N GLU A 210 21.17 -19.23 1.25
CA GLU A 210 20.11 -19.50 0.28
C GLU A 210 19.47 -18.22 -0.28
N GLY A 211 19.23 -18.21 -1.59
CA GLY A 211 18.61 -17.08 -2.27
C GLY A 211 19.55 -15.87 -2.43
N LEU A 212 19.00 -14.78 -2.95
CA LEU A 212 19.75 -13.56 -3.28
C LEU A 212 19.89 -12.58 -2.11
N LEU A 213 18.98 -12.64 -1.14
CA LEU A 213 18.93 -11.70 -0.02
C LEU A 213 19.11 -12.36 1.35
N GLY A 214 18.94 -13.69 1.45
CA GLY A 214 18.95 -14.39 2.73
C GLY A 214 17.82 -13.95 3.67
N CYS A 215 16.65 -13.62 3.11
CA CYS A 215 15.47 -13.17 3.84
C CYS A 215 14.23 -13.88 3.31
N VAL A 216 13.33 -14.24 4.22
CA VAL A 216 11.99 -14.72 3.88
C VAL A 216 11.05 -13.51 3.81
N PHE A 217 10.25 -13.42 2.76
CA PHE A 217 9.23 -12.39 2.61
C PHE A 217 7.85 -13.02 2.62
N GLY A 218 6.94 -12.42 3.38
CA GLY A 218 5.52 -12.76 3.35
C GLY A 218 4.73 -11.78 2.48
N TYR A 219 3.77 -12.30 1.74
CA TYR A 219 2.86 -11.51 0.90
C TYR A 219 1.39 -11.93 1.13
N GLY A 220 0.46 -11.01 0.86
CA GLY A 220 -0.97 -11.28 0.94
C GLY A 220 -1.60 -10.96 2.29
N LEU A 221 -2.79 -11.49 2.53
CA LEU A 221 -3.69 -11.05 3.61
C LEU A 221 -3.08 -11.05 5.01
N LEU A 222 -2.27 -12.07 5.34
CA LEU A 222 -1.64 -12.21 6.66
C LEU A 222 -0.37 -11.35 6.83
N HIS A 223 0.11 -10.76 5.75
CA HIS A 223 1.37 -10.02 5.70
C HIS A 223 1.15 -8.54 5.36
N ARG A 224 -0.09 -8.05 5.45
CA ARG A 224 -0.40 -6.62 5.33
C ARG A 224 0.10 -5.86 6.55
N ILE A 225 0.35 -4.56 6.37
CA ILE A 225 0.70 -3.67 7.47
C ILE A 225 -0.49 -3.65 8.46
N PRO A 226 -0.27 -3.96 9.75
CA PRO A 226 -1.35 -3.91 10.73
C PRO A 226 -1.92 -2.50 10.85
N PRO A 227 -3.25 -2.35 11.01
CA PRO A 227 -3.82 -1.04 11.31
C PRO A 227 -3.27 -0.55 12.65
N VAL A 228 -2.87 0.71 12.71
CA VAL A 228 -2.47 1.34 13.96
C VAL A 228 -3.73 1.48 14.79
N GLN A 229 -3.88 0.67 15.84
CA GLN A 229 -4.98 0.82 16.78
C GLN A 229 -4.87 2.22 17.39
N ALA A 230 -5.81 3.10 17.09
CA ALA A 230 -5.98 4.31 17.87
C ALA A 230 -6.24 3.84 19.30
N ILE A 231 -5.31 4.12 20.22
CA ILE A 231 -5.58 3.96 21.64
C ILE A 231 -6.70 4.96 21.93
N THR A 232 -7.94 4.49 21.86
CA THR A 232 -9.02 5.16 22.56
C THR A 232 -8.67 5.03 24.03
N ASP A 233 -8.33 6.15 24.67
CA ASP A 233 -8.33 6.29 26.13
C ASP A 233 -9.76 6.10 26.66
N GLN A 234 -10.32 4.91 26.46
CA GLN A 234 -11.52 4.41 27.10
C GLN A 234 -11.07 3.19 27.89
N ALA A 235 -10.46 3.51 29.03
CA ALA A 235 -10.43 2.60 30.15
C ALA A 235 -11.88 2.27 30.53
N ASP A 236 -12.32 1.06 30.20
CA ASP A 236 -13.32 0.31 30.96
C ASP A 236 -12.89 -1.16 30.88
N GLU A 237 -12.00 -1.54 31.80
CA GLU A 237 -11.71 -2.94 32.12
C GLU A 237 -12.99 -3.57 32.70
N GLU A 238 -13.85 -4.14 31.85
CA GLU A 238 -14.82 -5.14 32.31
C GLU A 238 -14.08 -6.47 32.55
N TYR A 239 -13.51 -6.59 33.74
CA TYR A 239 -12.98 -7.82 34.29
C TYR A 239 -14.15 -8.79 34.51
N TYR A 240 -14.36 -9.74 33.60
CA TYR A 240 -15.25 -10.87 33.84
C TYR A 240 -14.59 -11.79 34.87
N ASP A 241 -15.06 -11.70 36.10
CA ASP A 241 -14.74 -12.61 37.19
C ASP A 241 -15.36 -13.99 36.88
N ASP A 242 -14.57 -14.88 36.27
CA ASP A 242 -14.93 -16.27 36.03
C ASP A 242 -14.70 -17.07 37.32
N ALA A 243 -15.61 -16.89 38.28
CA ALA A 243 -15.65 -17.71 39.48
C ALA A 243 -17.10 -17.98 39.92
N GLU A 244 -17.39 -19.28 40.05
CA GLU A 244 -18.48 -19.92 40.81
C GLU A 244 -19.70 -20.41 40.01
N VAL A 245 -19.53 -21.56 39.32
CA VAL A 245 -20.61 -22.57 39.25
C VAL A 245 -20.03 -23.93 39.65
N PHE A 246 -19.84 -24.13 40.94
CA PHE A 246 -19.58 -25.46 41.51
C PHE A 246 -20.91 -26.21 41.62
N VAL A 247 -21.10 -27.26 40.81
CA VAL A 247 -22.28 -28.14 40.89
C VAL A 247 -21.94 -29.31 41.82
N PRO A 248 -22.60 -29.47 42.98
CA PRO A 248 -22.39 -30.63 43.82
C PRO A 248 -22.98 -31.88 43.14
N ALA A 249 -22.16 -32.90 42.95
CA ALA A 249 -22.61 -34.23 42.61
C ALA A 249 -23.19 -34.86 43.90
N ASP A 250 -24.52 -34.87 44.03
CA ASP A 250 -25.32 -35.88 44.74
C ASP A 250 -26.77 -35.37 44.88
N ASP A 251 -27.70 -35.94 44.10
CA ASP A 251 -28.90 -36.59 44.64
C ASP A 251 -29.78 -37.14 43.51
N GLU A 252 -29.98 -38.47 43.55
CA GLU A 252 -30.92 -39.20 42.72
C GLU A 252 -32.35 -38.95 43.20
N GLN A 253 -33.25 -38.48 42.33
CA GLN A 253 -34.64 -38.97 42.26
C GLN A 253 -35.42 -38.41 41.06
N TYR A 254 -35.78 -39.33 40.16
CA TYR A 254 -36.83 -39.17 39.16
C TYR A 254 -38.20 -38.96 39.83
N GLN A 255 -38.95 -37.92 39.44
CA GLN A 255 -40.34 -38.07 38.96
C GLN A 255 -40.95 -36.79 38.35
N SER A 256 -41.71 -37.06 37.30
CA SER A 256 -42.49 -36.25 36.35
C SER A 256 -43.53 -35.26 36.91
N TYR A 257 -43.81 -34.14 36.20
CA TYR A 257 -44.94 -33.99 35.24
C TYR A 257 -45.11 -32.55 34.69
N SER A 258 -45.17 -32.44 33.34
CA SER A 258 -46.03 -31.63 32.42
C SER A 258 -46.26 -30.11 32.67
N HIS A 259 -46.46 -29.18 31.72
CA HIS A 259 -46.99 -29.10 30.34
C HIS A 259 -46.08 -28.11 29.57
N GLY A 260 -45.96 -28.02 28.24
CA GLY A 260 -46.77 -28.47 27.12
C GLY A 260 -46.74 -27.36 26.06
N ASN A 261 -46.10 -27.60 24.90
CA ASN A 261 -46.63 -27.24 23.58
C ASN A 261 -45.75 -27.76 22.43
N ARG A 262 -46.34 -28.76 21.76
CA ARG A 262 -46.29 -29.13 20.33
C ARG A 262 -45.97 -27.93 19.41
N SER A 263 -45.29 -28.07 18.28
CA SER A 263 -45.50 -29.03 17.16
C SER A 263 -44.30 -28.98 16.21
N ASP A 264 -43.63 -30.11 15.96
CA ASP A 264 -43.79 -31.02 14.81
C ASP A 264 -42.80 -30.73 13.65
N ILE A 265 -41.66 -31.44 13.63
CA ILE A 265 -40.83 -31.72 12.45
C ILE A 265 -40.61 -33.25 12.44
N PRO A 266 -41.01 -34.00 11.39
CA PRO A 266 -40.65 -35.41 11.29
C PRO A 266 -39.25 -35.56 10.69
N GLU A 267 -38.36 -36.19 11.45
CA GLU A 267 -37.21 -36.96 10.97
C GLU A 267 -37.68 -38.16 10.14
N GLU A 268 -36.84 -38.63 9.20
CA GLU A 268 -36.39 -40.03 9.26
C GLU A 268 -35.08 -40.24 8.47
N GLN A 269 -34.18 -41.00 9.09
CA GLN A 269 -32.84 -41.39 8.65
C GLN A 269 -32.88 -42.73 7.84
N PRO A 270 -31.83 -43.60 7.79
CA PRO A 270 -30.94 -43.81 6.65
C PRO A 270 -30.90 -45.31 6.18
N HIS A 271 -29.79 -45.71 5.52
CA HIS A 271 -29.32 -47.06 5.10
C HIS A 271 -29.58 -47.40 3.61
N ASP A 272 -28.55 -47.48 2.75
CA ASP A 272 -27.51 -48.52 2.54
C ASP A 272 -27.95 -49.59 1.51
N ASP A 273 -27.27 -49.65 0.36
CA ASP A 273 -26.81 -50.89 -0.30
C ASP A 273 -26.21 -50.58 -1.69
N GLY A 274 -25.02 -51.12 -1.96
CA GLY A 274 -24.32 -50.99 -3.23
C GLY A 274 -24.70 -52.07 -4.26
N ARG A 275 -24.49 -51.78 -5.55
CA ARG A 275 -23.98 -52.73 -6.57
C ARG A 275 -23.70 -52.08 -7.93
N GLN A 276 -22.63 -52.58 -8.55
CA GLN A 276 -22.04 -52.22 -9.84
C GLN A 276 -22.90 -52.63 -11.05
N SER A 277 -22.84 -51.86 -12.15
CA SER A 277 -22.61 -52.33 -13.54
C SER A 277 -22.75 -51.19 -14.58
N SER A 278 -21.71 -50.97 -15.39
CA SER A 278 -21.69 -50.14 -16.63
C SER A 278 -22.33 -50.91 -17.83
N PRO A 279 -22.25 -50.45 -19.10
CA PRO A 279 -22.31 -49.11 -19.74
C PRO A 279 -23.35 -49.05 -20.88
N SER A 280 -23.63 -47.88 -21.48
CA SER A 280 -23.84 -47.71 -22.94
C SER A 280 -24.01 -46.24 -23.36
N GLU A 281 -23.39 -45.95 -24.49
CA GLU A 281 -23.21 -44.68 -25.19
C GLU A 281 -24.50 -44.08 -25.75
N LEU A 282 -24.51 -42.75 -25.97
CA LEU A 282 -24.82 -42.17 -27.28
C LEU A 282 -24.34 -40.70 -27.33
N LEU A 283 -23.63 -40.39 -28.41
CA LEU A 283 -23.02 -39.11 -28.78
C LEU A 283 -24.05 -37.98 -28.95
N ASN A 284 -23.66 -36.74 -28.66
CA ASN A 284 -23.59 -35.73 -29.73
C ASN A 284 -22.68 -34.53 -29.38
N ASN A 285 -21.87 -34.16 -30.36
CA ASN A 285 -20.90 -33.07 -30.37
C ASN A 285 -21.57 -31.68 -30.37
N ASN A 286 -20.91 -30.69 -29.73
CA ASN A 286 -20.53 -29.45 -30.41
C ASN A 286 -19.59 -28.60 -29.54
N ASP A 287 -18.31 -28.64 -29.93
CA ASP A 287 -17.29 -27.65 -29.62
C ASP A 287 -17.59 -26.33 -30.34
N ARG A 288 -17.55 -25.21 -29.61
CA ARG A 288 -17.37 -23.87 -30.20
C ARG A 288 -16.26 -23.14 -29.47
N SER A 289 -15.06 -23.32 -30.02
CA SER A 289 -13.92 -22.41 -29.90
C SER A 289 -14.32 -21.03 -30.45
N LEU A 290 -14.16 -19.98 -29.63
CA LEU A 290 -14.10 -18.59 -30.09
C LEU A 290 -12.68 -18.09 -29.93
N ARG A 291 -11.99 -18.05 -31.07
CA ARG A 291 -10.80 -17.22 -31.30
C ARG A 291 -11.21 -15.75 -31.15
N LEU A 292 -10.46 -14.98 -30.38
CA LEU A 292 -10.35 -13.54 -30.62
C LEU A 292 -8.91 -13.18 -30.97
N SER A 293 -8.87 -12.38 -32.02
CA SER A 293 -7.77 -11.90 -32.82
C SER A 293 -6.88 -10.92 -32.08
N SER A 294 -5.57 -11.13 -32.26
CA SER A 294 -4.49 -10.17 -32.11
C SER A 294 -4.76 -8.90 -32.95
N THR A 295 -4.82 -7.75 -32.27
CA THR A 295 -4.70 -6.43 -32.89
C THR A 295 -3.54 -5.71 -32.23
N THR A 296 -2.49 -5.50 -33.01
CA THR A 296 -1.33 -4.67 -32.71
C THR A 296 -1.78 -3.22 -32.63
N ILE A 297 -1.62 -2.58 -31.47
CA ILE A 297 -1.68 -1.11 -31.33
C ILE A 297 -0.36 -0.65 -30.74
N SER A 298 0.28 0.22 -31.50
CA SER A 298 1.55 0.88 -31.23
C SER A 298 1.32 2.15 -30.42
N ARG A 299 2.28 2.46 -29.52
CA ARG A 299 2.62 3.78 -28.95
C ARG A 299 1.62 4.48 -28.02
N GLU A 300 2.02 4.64 -26.75
CA GLU A 300 1.99 5.88 -25.95
C GLU A 300 2.87 5.67 -24.69
N SER A 301 4.06 6.27 -24.61
CA SER A 301 4.36 7.56 -23.97
C SER A 301 4.38 7.52 -22.44
N SER A 302 5.32 6.77 -21.84
CA SER A 302 5.65 6.89 -20.42
C SER A 302 6.52 8.13 -20.17
N HIS A 303 5.92 9.18 -19.62
CA HIS A 303 6.64 10.36 -19.15
C HIS A 303 7.33 10.05 -17.82
N TYR A 304 8.63 9.75 -17.90
CA TYR A 304 9.53 9.64 -16.76
C TYR A 304 10.13 11.01 -16.42
N LEU A 305 10.04 11.41 -15.16
CA LEU A 305 10.80 12.52 -14.60
C LEU A 305 11.59 11.98 -13.40
N ASP A 306 12.79 11.47 -13.66
CA ASP A 306 13.85 11.36 -12.66
C ASP A 306 15.21 11.58 -13.34
N PRO A 307 16.12 12.37 -12.76
CA PRO A 307 17.47 12.58 -13.29
C PRO A 307 18.42 11.42 -12.92
N PRO A 308 19.52 11.21 -13.69
CA PRO A 308 20.52 10.21 -13.36
C PRO A 308 21.41 10.68 -12.20
N ILE A 309 21.68 9.83 -11.21
CA ILE A 309 22.67 10.09 -10.15
C ILE A 309 23.92 9.25 -10.45
N GLN A 310 25.04 9.92 -10.73
CA GLN A 310 26.36 9.32 -10.83
C GLN A 310 26.90 8.96 -9.44
N SER A 311 27.56 7.80 -9.36
CA SER A 311 28.26 7.31 -8.18
C SER A 311 29.44 8.21 -7.82
N ALA A 312 29.42 8.78 -6.61
CA ALA A 312 30.55 9.50 -6.04
C ALA A 312 31.62 8.51 -5.57
N VAL A 313 32.73 8.45 -6.30
CA VAL A 313 34.00 7.88 -5.80
C VAL A 313 34.77 9.01 -5.12
N TYR A 314 34.96 8.91 -3.80
CA TYR A 314 35.84 9.83 -3.07
C TYR A 314 37.31 9.43 -3.27
N PRO A 315 38.23 10.38 -3.53
CA PRO A 315 39.65 10.14 -3.36
C PRO A 315 40.04 10.30 -1.88
N VAL A 316 40.76 9.31 -1.36
CA VAL A 316 41.39 9.35 -0.02
C VAL A 316 42.68 10.21 -0.11
N PRO A 317 43.00 11.02 0.92
CA PRO A 317 44.17 11.90 0.94
C PRO A 317 45.53 11.20 0.89
#